data_AF-A0A286H987-F1
#
_entry.id   AF-A0A286H987-F1
#
_cell.length_a   1.000
_cell.length_b   1.000
_cell.length_c   1.000
_cell.angle_alpha   90.00
_cell.angle_beta   90.00
_cell.angle_gamma   90.00
#
_symmetry.space_group_name_H-M   'P 1'
#
loop_
_entity.id
_entity.type
_entity.pdbx_description
1 polymer ?
#
loop_
_entity_poly.entity_id
_entity_poly.type
_entity_poly.pdbx_seq_one_letter_code
_entity_poly.pdbx_strand_id
1 'polypeptide(L)'
;MTADDTPSTTAAEEALPMTDTITLAPPTAPGRPGLRRTVPSLPGLTGIEIRKSLSTRSGKALAVATVLLAPVATAVVAAASTEPLTAVDGPIAIMGLLTGYLLVSLGVLSTAGEWSHRTVQTTYLLVPHRGRVLAAKAVAVALMGALLGLVSTALTSGVLALMESGVSWDGAPRAIGAAVLAGAAFAVIGAGVGAALANSAAALTGLYLVLLGVMPIVSTFEPEVANAIDPANAVINLGQGAEQAQSAVNLGVWLVVASVAGWIVTHRRAVQ
;
A
#
# COMPACT_ATOMS: atom_id res chain seq x y z
N MET A 1 17.49 -92.74 -56.29
CA MET A 1 18.26 -91.67 -55.62
C MET A 1 18.60 -90.66 -56.71
N THR A 2 18.06 -89.45 -56.57
CA THR A 2 18.38 -88.17 -57.28
C THR A 2 18.18 -88.17 -58.82
N ALA A 3 17.12 -87.62 -59.43
CA ALA A 3 16.55 -86.25 -59.38
C ALA A 3 17.59 -85.18 -59.78
N ASP A 4 17.34 -84.17 -60.59
CA ASP A 4 16.26 -83.81 -61.54
C ASP A 4 16.84 -82.55 -62.24
N ASP A 5 16.55 -82.37 -63.53
CA ASP A 5 16.86 -81.15 -64.27
C ASP A 5 16.00 -80.00 -63.74
N THR A 6 16.56 -78.82 -63.56
CA THR A 6 15.76 -77.59 -63.46
C THR A 6 16.34 -76.47 -64.34
N PRO A 7 15.51 -75.82 -65.17
CA PRO A 7 15.92 -74.72 -66.03
C PRO A 7 15.82 -73.36 -65.32
N SER A 8 16.64 -72.44 -65.81
CA SER A 8 16.70 -71.02 -65.49
C SER A 8 15.35 -70.31 -65.66
N THR A 9 14.89 -69.62 -64.60
CA THR A 9 13.87 -68.57 -64.70
C THR A 9 14.48 -67.24 -64.29
N THR A 10 14.58 -66.34 -65.26
CA THR A 10 14.99 -64.94 -65.15
C THR A 10 13.97 -64.18 -64.30
N ALA A 11 14.34 -63.81 -63.07
CA ALA A 11 13.59 -62.83 -62.30
C ALA A 11 14.05 -61.43 -62.73
N ALA A 12 13.12 -60.65 -63.27
CA ALA A 12 13.33 -59.24 -63.58
C ALA A 12 13.55 -58.47 -62.26
N GLU A 13 14.71 -57.84 -62.13
CA GLU A 13 15.02 -56.94 -61.04
C GLU A 13 14.32 -55.60 -61.31
N GLU A 14 13.13 -55.44 -60.73
CA GLU A 14 12.39 -54.19 -60.71
C GLU A 14 13.14 -53.20 -59.80
N ALA A 15 13.92 -52.31 -60.43
CA ALA A 15 14.61 -51.24 -59.74
C ALA A 15 13.60 -50.25 -59.15
N LEU A 16 13.29 -50.41 -57.86
CA LEU A 16 12.56 -49.42 -57.08
C LEU A 16 13.36 -48.11 -57.07
N PRO A 17 12.79 -46.96 -57.49
CA PRO A 17 13.50 -45.69 -57.45
C PRO A 17 13.82 -45.34 -56.00
N MET A 18 15.10 -45.47 -55.64
CA MET A 18 15.65 -44.98 -54.40
C MET A 18 15.63 -43.45 -54.38
N THR A 19 15.03 -42.93 -53.32
CA THR A 19 15.31 -41.61 -52.71
C THR A 19 14.62 -40.39 -53.35
N ASP A 20 13.30 -40.29 -53.18
CA ASP A 20 12.66 -38.97 -53.08
C ASP A 20 13.05 -38.33 -51.74
N THR A 21 14.08 -37.48 -51.78
CA THR A 21 14.42 -36.61 -50.63
C THR A 21 13.37 -35.50 -50.57
N ILE A 22 12.39 -35.65 -49.67
CA ILE A 22 11.42 -34.59 -49.37
C ILE A 22 12.19 -33.42 -48.74
N THR A 23 12.45 -32.39 -49.54
CA THR A 23 13.06 -31.15 -49.05
C THR A 23 11.96 -30.30 -48.41
N LEU A 24 11.83 -30.34 -47.08
CA LEU A 24 10.92 -29.45 -46.36
C LEU A 24 11.45 -28.02 -46.45
N ALA A 25 10.65 -27.13 -47.05
CA ALA A 25 10.94 -25.69 -46.99
C ALA A 25 11.04 -25.26 -45.52
N PRO A 26 12.03 -24.42 -45.14
CA PRO A 26 12.14 -23.94 -43.77
C PRO A 26 10.82 -23.25 -43.38
N PRO A 27 10.27 -23.52 -42.19
CA PRO A 27 9.02 -22.89 -41.78
C PRO A 27 9.22 -21.38 -41.81
N THR A 28 8.42 -20.68 -42.61
CA THR A 28 8.35 -19.22 -42.60
C THR A 28 7.84 -18.83 -41.22
N ALA A 29 8.74 -18.52 -40.30
CA ALA A 29 8.36 -18.13 -38.95
C ALA A 29 7.47 -16.89 -39.09
N PRO A 30 6.19 -16.92 -38.67
CA PRO A 30 5.36 -15.73 -38.69
C PRO A 30 6.12 -14.64 -37.93
N GLY A 31 6.28 -13.47 -38.56
CA GLY A 31 7.00 -12.35 -37.96
C GLY A 31 6.50 -12.15 -36.54
N ARG A 32 7.39 -12.31 -35.54
CA ARG A 32 7.02 -12.19 -34.13
C ARG A 32 6.23 -10.89 -33.99
N PRO A 33 4.96 -10.94 -33.54
CA PRO A 33 4.19 -9.72 -33.38
C PRO A 33 5.02 -8.77 -32.54
N GLY A 34 5.23 -7.55 -33.04
CA GLY A 34 6.05 -6.56 -32.34
C GLY A 34 5.49 -6.41 -30.93
N LEU A 35 6.20 -6.96 -29.93
CA LEU A 35 5.82 -6.83 -28.53
C LEU A 35 5.88 -5.33 -28.23
N ARG A 36 4.72 -4.67 -28.20
CA ARG A 36 4.62 -3.32 -27.65
C ARG A 36 4.97 -3.44 -26.17
N ARG A 37 6.24 -3.26 -25.83
CA ARG A 37 6.73 -3.00 -24.48
C ARG A 37 6.28 -1.59 -24.08
N THR A 38 4.99 -1.39 -23.96
CA THR A 38 4.48 -0.19 -23.29
C THR A 38 4.68 -0.42 -21.80
N VAL A 39 5.71 0.23 -21.25
CA VAL A 39 5.90 0.28 -19.80
C VAL A 39 4.63 0.90 -19.21
N PRO A 40 3.96 0.27 -18.22
CA PRO A 40 2.74 0.81 -17.63
C PRO A 40 2.95 2.25 -17.14
N SER A 41 2.00 3.13 -17.44
CA SER A 41 2.02 4.52 -16.95
C SER A 41 1.86 4.54 -15.43
N LEU A 42 2.47 5.54 -14.76
CA LEU A 42 2.35 5.68 -13.30
C LEU A 42 0.89 5.80 -12.81
N PRO A 43 -0.02 6.54 -13.49
CA PRO A 43 -1.43 6.57 -13.12
C PRO A 43 -2.09 5.19 -13.25
N GLY A 44 -1.76 4.43 -14.30
CA GLY A 44 -2.27 3.06 -14.49
C GLY A 44 -1.82 2.12 -13.35
N LEU A 45 -0.54 2.17 -12.98
CA LEU A 45 0.00 1.41 -11.84
C LEU A 45 -0.68 1.81 -10.52
N THR A 46 -0.83 3.10 -10.28
CA THR A 46 -1.49 3.62 -9.08
C THR A 46 -2.94 3.11 -8.98
N GLY A 47 -3.69 3.13 -10.08
CA GLY A 47 -5.04 2.59 -10.12
C GLY A 47 -5.13 1.08 -9.85
N ILE A 48 -4.13 0.31 -10.30
CA ILE A 48 -4.03 -1.12 -9.99
C ILE A 48 -3.77 -1.33 -8.50
N GLU A 49 -2.88 -0.56 -7.88
CA GLU A 49 -2.55 -0.68 -6.46
C GLU A 49 -3.74 -0.32 -5.55
N ILE A 50 -4.52 0.70 -5.92
CA ILE A 50 -5.79 1.04 -5.24
C ILE A 50 -6.76 -0.14 -5.33
N ARG A 51 -6.99 -0.67 -6.54
CA ARG A 51 -7.90 -1.79 -6.75
C ARG A 51 -7.47 -3.03 -5.97
N LYS A 52 -6.16 -3.31 -5.93
CA LYS A 52 -5.58 -4.44 -5.18
C LYS A 52 -5.82 -4.32 -3.68
N SER A 53 -5.63 -3.12 -3.14
CA SER A 53 -5.83 -2.88 -1.71
C SER A 53 -7.28 -3.11 -1.30
N LEU A 54 -8.24 -2.76 -2.15
CA LEU A 54 -9.68 -2.91 -1.89
C LEU A 54 -10.29 -4.22 -2.42
N SER A 55 -9.52 -5.08 -3.10
CA SER A 55 -10.04 -6.36 -3.61
C SER A 55 -10.00 -7.50 -2.60
N THR A 56 -9.32 -7.33 -1.47
CA THR A 56 -9.19 -8.36 -0.41
C THR A 56 -10.24 -8.18 0.69
N ARG A 57 -10.62 -9.27 1.38
CA ARG A 57 -11.52 -9.20 2.55
C ARG A 57 -10.92 -8.31 3.64
N SER A 58 -9.64 -8.50 3.96
CA SER A 58 -8.93 -7.71 4.97
C SER A 58 -8.82 -6.24 4.60
N GLY A 59 -8.55 -5.91 3.33
CA GLY A 59 -8.49 -4.53 2.87
C GLY A 59 -9.84 -3.81 2.91
N LYS A 60 -10.93 -4.50 2.54
CA LYS A 60 -12.30 -3.96 2.70
C LYS A 60 -12.66 -3.76 4.18
N ALA A 61 -12.37 -4.75 5.02
CA ALA A 61 -12.61 -4.67 6.46
C ALA A 61 -11.85 -3.50 7.10
N LEU A 62 -10.58 -3.30 6.73
CA LEU A 62 -9.78 -2.18 7.20
C LEU A 62 -10.32 -0.83 6.71
N ALA A 63 -10.75 -0.72 5.46
CA ALA A 63 -11.36 0.50 4.94
C ALA A 63 -12.65 0.86 5.70
N VAL A 64 -13.51 -0.13 5.96
CA VAL A 64 -14.73 0.06 6.77
C VAL A 64 -14.37 0.48 8.20
N ALA A 65 -13.41 -0.19 8.84
CA ALA A 65 -12.95 0.18 10.18
C ALA A 65 -12.38 1.60 10.21
N THR A 66 -11.59 1.99 9.20
CA THR A 66 -11.01 3.33 9.08
C THR A 66 -12.09 4.41 8.99
N VAL A 67 -13.17 4.15 8.25
CA VAL A 67 -14.28 5.10 8.07
C VAL A 67 -15.18 5.19 9.30
N LEU A 68 -15.39 4.07 10.02
CA LEU A 68 -16.40 4.00 11.08
C LEU A 68 -15.85 4.17 12.50
N LEU A 69 -14.59 3.80 12.76
CA LEU A 69 -14.10 3.75 14.15
C LEU A 69 -14.12 5.12 14.82
N ALA A 70 -13.63 6.15 14.15
CA ALA A 70 -13.58 7.51 14.67
C ALA A 70 -14.96 8.15 14.93
N PRO A 71 -15.92 8.15 13.98
CA PRO A 71 -17.26 8.68 14.26
C PRO A 71 -18.01 7.89 15.33
N VAL A 72 -17.84 6.55 15.38
CA VAL A 72 -18.44 5.73 16.45
C VAL A 72 -17.82 6.08 17.81
N ALA A 73 -16.50 6.17 17.89
CA ALA A 73 -15.82 6.59 19.12
C ALA A 73 -16.26 7.99 19.56
N THR A 74 -16.41 8.91 18.62
CA THR A 74 -16.92 10.26 18.88
C THR A 74 -18.33 10.23 19.47
N ALA A 75 -19.25 9.43 18.89
CA ALA A 75 -20.61 9.29 19.40
C ALA A 75 -20.63 8.71 20.82
N VAL A 76 -19.79 7.71 21.10
CA VAL A 76 -19.66 7.11 22.43
C VAL A 76 -19.13 8.13 23.44
N VAL A 77 -18.10 8.89 23.08
CA VAL A 77 -17.51 9.92 23.95
C VAL A 77 -18.51 11.05 24.22
N ALA A 78 -19.16 11.57 23.18
CA ALA A 78 -20.17 12.62 23.32
C ALA A 78 -21.36 12.16 24.18
N ALA A 79 -21.82 10.91 24.03
CA ALA A 79 -22.89 10.35 24.86
C ALA A 79 -22.49 10.14 26.33
N ALA A 80 -21.20 9.91 26.61
CA ALA A 80 -20.69 9.67 27.95
C ALA A 80 -20.23 10.94 28.68
N SER A 81 -20.03 12.05 27.96
CA SER A 81 -19.47 13.28 28.49
C SER A 81 -20.55 14.17 29.13
N THR A 82 -20.23 14.75 30.29
CA THR A 82 -21.09 15.75 30.96
C THR A 82 -20.57 17.17 30.80
N GLU A 83 -19.33 17.32 30.35
CA GLU A 83 -18.67 18.61 30.15
C GLU A 83 -18.95 19.13 28.73
N PRO A 84 -19.42 20.38 28.57
CA PRO A 84 -19.69 20.92 27.26
C PRO A 84 -18.39 21.17 26.48
N LEU A 85 -18.40 20.85 25.19
CA LEU A 85 -17.29 21.18 24.29
C LEU A 85 -17.28 22.67 23.95
N THR A 86 -16.09 23.28 24.01
CA THR A 86 -15.88 24.69 23.64
C THR A 86 -15.53 24.85 22.15
N ALA A 87 -14.77 23.91 21.58
CA ALA A 87 -14.37 23.89 20.17
C ALA A 87 -14.24 22.45 19.64
N VAL A 88 -14.45 22.26 18.34
CA VAL A 88 -14.40 20.93 17.69
C VAL A 88 -13.01 20.54 17.17
N ASP A 89 -12.06 21.46 17.10
CA ASP A 89 -10.75 21.25 16.48
C ASP A 89 -9.89 20.21 17.21
N GLY A 90 -9.88 20.23 18.54
CA GLY A 90 -9.25 19.19 19.36
C GLY A 90 -9.82 17.79 19.11
N PRO A 91 -11.14 17.58 19.32
CA PRO A 91 -11.80 16.29 19.04
C PRO A 91 -11.57 15.79 17.60
N ILE A 92 -11.71 16.66 16.60
CA ILE A 92 -11.46 16.32 15.20
C ILE A 92 -10.00 15.89 14.99
N ALA A 93 -9.03 16.60 15.56
CA ALA A 93 -7.61 16.27 15.42
C ALA A 93 -7.28 14.90 16.06
N ILE A 94 -7.81 14.64 17.26
CA ILE A 94 -7.61 13.37 17.98
C ILE A 94 -8.23 12.20 17.20
N MET A 95 -9.45 12.37 16.69
CA MET A 95 -10.15 11.34 15.91
C MET A 95 -9.52 11.14 14.51
N GLY A 96 -8.96 12.21 13.96
CA GLY A 96 -8.11 12.17 12.77
C GLY A 96 -6.84 11.35 12.98
N LEU A 97 -6.16 11.52 14.13
CA LEU A 97 -5.01 10.70 14.51
C LEU A 97 -5.39 9.22 14.68
N LEU A 98 -6.51 8.92 15.35
CA LEU A 98 -7.03 7.55 15.47
C LEU A 98 -7.23 6.89 14.09
N THR A 99 -7.79 7.66 13.15
CA THR A 99 -7.95 7.23 11.75
C THR A 99 -6.59 7.02 11.08
N GLY A 100 -5.62 7.92 11.32
CA GLY A 100 -4.23 7.79 10.86
C GLY A 100 -3.57 6.49 11.29
N TYR A 101 -3.76 6.05 12.53
CA TYR A 101 -3.23 4.77 13.01
C TYR A 101 -3.78 3.56 12.27
N LEU A 102 -5.04 3.57 11.83
CA LEU A 102 -5.58 2.51 10.97
C LEU A 102 -5.00 2.58 9.56
N LEU A 103 -4.72 3.79 9.06
CA LEU A 103 -4.14 4.00 7.74
C LEU A 103 -2.67 3.57 7.65
N VAL A 104 -1.92 3.57 8.77
CA VAL A 104 -0.63 2.87 8.87
C VAL A 104 -0.76 1.42 8.41
N SER A 105 -1.78 0.71 8.91
CA SER A 105 -1.99 -0.69 8.56
C SER A 105 -2.25 -0.87 7.06
N LEU A 106 -2.99 0.06 6.44
CA LEU A 106 -3.24 0.03 5.00
C LEU A 106 -1.94 0.15 4.21
N GLY A 107 -1.06 1.08 4.61
CA GLY A 107 0.27 1.24 4.07
C GLY A 107 1.13 -0.03 4.17
N VAL A 108 1.20 -0.60 5.38
CA VAL A 108 1.97 -1.82 5.65
C VAL A 108 1.47 -2.99 4.82
N LEU A 109 0.15 -3.21 4.76
CA LEU A 109 -0.44 -4.31 4.00
C LEU A 109 -0.25 -4.15 2.49
N SER A 110 -0.27 -2.91 1.97
CA SER A 110 -0.03 -2.62 0.54
C SER A 110 1.37 -3.05 0.07
N THR A 111 2.36 -3.03 0.96
CA THR A 111 3.77 -3.32 0.64
C THR A 111 4.22 -4.66 1.19
N ALA A 112 4.23 -4.84 2.50
CA ALA A 112 4.67 -6.07 3.16
C ALA A 112 3.74 -7.27 2.86
N GLY A 113 2.46 -7.01 2.57
CA GLY A 113 1.50 -8.05 2.25
C GLY A 113 1.88 -8.85 0.99
N GLU A 114 2.54 -8.22 0.02
CA GLU A 114 2.96 -8.90 -1.20
C GLU A 114 4.07 -9.91 -0.95
N TRP A 115 4.99 -9.58 -0.05
CA TRP A 115 6.08 -10.44 0.36
C TRP A 115 5.55 -11.64 1.15
N SER A 116 4.64 -11.40 2.09
CA SER A 116 3.98 -12.45 2.87
C SER A 116 3.24 -13.48 1.99
N HIS A 117 2.67 -13.03 0.86
CA HIS A 117 1.96 -13.90 -0.09
C HIS A 117 2.79 -14.29 -1.33
N ARG A 118 4.08 -13.95 -1.38
CA ARG A 118 4.99 -14.17 -2.53
C ARG A 118 4.51 -13.59 -3.88
N THR A 119 3.55 -12.66 -3.87
CA THR A 119 3.03 -12.02 -5.10
C THR A 119 3.97 -10.92 -5.63
N VAL A 120 4.99 -10.55 -4.86
CA VAL A 120 5.99 -9.54 -5.27
C VAL A 120 6.82 -10.00 -6.49
N GLN A 121 7.07 -11.31 -6.62
CA GLN A 121 7.83 -11.87 -7.74
C GLN A 121 7.13 -11.62 -9.08
N THR A 122 5.82 -11.88 -9.15
CA THR A 122 5.04 -11.68 -10.37
C THR A 122 4.97 -10.21 -10.76
N THR A 123 4.83 -9.31 -9.77
CA THR A 123 4.88 -7.86 -10.00
C THR A 123 6.19 -7.43 -10.65
N TYR A 124 7.34 -7.88 -10.15
CA TYR A 124 8.65 -7.48 -10.68
C TYR A 124 9.04 -8.18 -11.99
N LEU A 125 8.47 -9.35 -12.28
CA LEU A 125 8.57 -9.96 -13.62
C LEU A 125 7.80 -9.15 -14.67
N LEU A 126 6.62 -8.61 -14.30
CA LEU A 126 5.81 -7.78 -15.19
C LEU A 126 6.33 -6.34 -15.29
N VAL A 127 6.89 -5.79 -14.21
CA VAL A 127 7.43 -4.44 -14.12
C VAL A 127 8.83 -4.47 -13.50
N PRO A 128 9.90 -4.59 -14.30
CA PRO A 128 11.27 -4.77 -13.79
C PRO A 128 11.87 -3.52 -13.12
N HIS A 129 11.11 -2.43 -13.02
CA HIS A 129 11.52 -1.17 -12.41
C HIS A 129 10.95 -1.06 -10.99
N ARG A 130 11.62 -1.67 -10.01
CA ARG A 130 11.14 -1.77 -8.61
C ARG A 130 10.78 -0.42 -8.00
N GLY A 131 11.60 0.60 -8.29
CA GLY A 131 11.36 1.95 -7.84
C GLY A 131 10.05 2.57 -8.33
N ARG A 132 9.66 2.30 -9.59
CA ARG A 132 8.39 2.80 -10.15
C ARG A 132 7.18 2.17 -9.46
N VAL A 133 7.27 0.88 -9.13
CA VAL A 133 6.22 0.17 -8.39
C VAL A 133 6.09 0.74 -6.98
N LEU A 134 7.21 0.94 -6.29
CA LEU A 134 7.20 1.49 -4.94
C LEU A 134 6.64 2.92 -4.90
N ALA A 135 6.99 3.76 -5.88
CA ALA A 135 6.41 5.10 -6.02
C ALA A 135 4.90 5.04 -6.30
N ALA A 136 4.45 4.16 -7.21
CA ALA A 136 3.02 3.99 -7.49
C ALA A 136 2.24 3.52 -6.25
N LYS A 137 2.82 2.61 -5.44
CA LYS A 137 2.26 2.19 -4.16
C LYS A 137 2.16 3.34 -3.17
N ALA A 138 3.24 4.11 -3.00
CA ALA A 138 3.25 5.26 -2.10
C ALA A 138 2.16 6.27 -2.48
N VAL A 139 2.03 6.59 -3.78
CA VAL A 139 0.96 7.47 -4.28
C VAL A 139 -0.43 6.85 -4.04
N ALA A 140 -0.60 5.57 -4.33
CA ALA A 140 -1.88 4.87 -4.14
C ALA A 140 -2.34 4.92 -2.68
N VAL A 141 -1.45 4.60 -1.74
CA VAL A 141 -1.79 4.62 -0.30
C VAL A 141 -1.93 6.04 0.25
N ALA A 142 -1.19 7.02 -0.28
CA ALA A 142 -1.38 8.42 0.07
C ALA A 142 -2.78 8.91 -0.32
N LEU A 143 -3.21 8.61 -1.56
CA LEU A 143 -4.55 8.97 -2.06
C LEU A 143 -5.66 8.25 -1.29
N MET A 144 -5.52 6.94 -1.05
CA MET A 144 -6.47 6.19 -0.24
C MET A 144 -6.53 6.70 1.20
N GLY A 145 -5.37 6.98 1.80
CA GLY A 145 -5.28 7.53 3.16
C GLY A 145 -5.93 8.89 3.28
N ALA A 146 -5.68 9.80 2.34
CA ALA A 146 -6.34 11.10 2.29
C ALA A 146 -7.86 10.96 2.14
N LEU A 147 -8.32 10.11 1.23
CA LEU A 147 -9.75 9.93 0.96
C LEU A 147 -10.48 9.29 2.15
N LEU A 148 -9.95 8.19 2.68
CA LEU A 148 -10.56 7.50 3.84
C LEU A 148 -10.50 8.39 5.09
N GLY A 149 -9.40 9.12 5.29
CA GLY A 149 -9.26 10.13 6.34
C GLY A 149 -10.31 11.23 6.21
N LEU A 150 -10.50 11.78 5.00
CA LEU A 150 -11.52 12.79 4.72
C LEU A 150 -12.93 12.28 5.04
N VAL A 151 -13.29 11.08 4.57
CA VAL A 151 -14.61 10.50 4.80
C VAL A 151 -14.85 10.25 6.29
N SER A 152 -13.88 9.64 6.99
CA SER A 152 -13.98 9.38 8.44
C SER A 152 -14.13 10.68 9.25
N THR A 153 -13.36 11.71 8.88
CA THR A 153 -13.40 13.01 9.56
C THR A 153 -14.69 13.78 9.25
N ALA A 154 -15.21 13.67 8.03
CA ALA A 154 -16.51 14.24 7.67
C ALA A 154 -17.64 13.61 8.48
N LEU A 155 -17.64 12.28 8.63
CA LEU A 155 -18.60 11.57 9.50
C LEU A 155 -18.45 11.98 10.96
N THR A 156 -17.20 12.08 11.45
CA THR A 156 -16.90 12.53 12.82
C THR A 156 -17.43 13.94 13.07
N SER A 157 -17.21 14.85 12.12
CA SER A 157 -17.76 16.22 12.17
C SER A 157 -19.28 16.20 12.16
N GLY A 158 -19.91 15.33 11.36
CA GLY A 158 -21.36 15.15 11.36
C GLY A 158 -21.90 14.70 12.71
N VAL A 159 -21.22 13.77 13.38
CA VAL A 159 -21.58 13.33 14.74
C VAL A 159 -21.50 14.48 15.74
N LEU A 160 -20.40 15.25 15.73
CA LEU A 160 -20.25 16.42 16.60
C LEU A 160 -21.35 17.45 16.35
N ALA A 161 -21.67 17.75 15.09
CA ALA A 161 -22.74 18.69 14.74
C ALA A 161 -24.13 18.24 15.20
N LEU A 162 -24.36 16.94 15.37
CA LEU A 162 -25.64 16.38 15.82
C LEU A 162 -25.75 16.29 17.34
N MET A 163 -24.64 16.08 18.05
CA MET A 163 -24.64 15.77 19.47
C MET A 163 -24.20 16.94 20.35
N GLU A 164 -23.48 17.90 19.79
CA GLU A 164 -22.91 19.03 20.52
C GLU A 164 -23.57 20.34 20.08
N SER A 165 -23.83 21.23 21.04
CA SER A 165 -24.47 22.52 20.80
C SER A 165 -23.68 23.66 21.44
N GLY A 166 -23.67 24.83 20.81
CA GLY A 166 -22.90 25.99 21.30
C GLY A 166 -21.39 25.90 21.13
N VAL A 167 -20.88 24.90 20.38
CA VAL A 167 -19.45 24.68 20.13
C VAL A 167 -18.92 25.56 18.98
N SER A 168 -17.69 26.04 19.09
CA SER A 168 -17.02 26.76 17.99
C SER A 168 -16.53 25.80 16.88
N TRP A 169 -16.75 26.22 15.63
CA TRP A 169 -16.31 25.53 14.41
C TRP A 169 -15.14 26.23 13.70
N ASP A 170 -14.61 27.32 14.27
CA ASP A 170 -13.60 28.16 13.60
C ASP A 170 -12.32 27.38 13.26
N GLY A 171 -11.92 26.43 14.11
CA GLY A 171 -10.77 25.56 13.90
C GLY A 171 -11.03 24.32 13.04
N ALA A 172 -12.30 24.02 12.71
CA ALA A 172 -12.66 22.77 12.03
C ALA A 172 -11.97 22.58 10.67
N PRO A 173 -11.87 23.58 9.77
CA PRO A 173 -11.20 23.39 8.48
C PRO A 173 -9.73 22.99 8.64
N ARG A 174 -9.05 23.54 9.65
CA ARG A 174 -7.65 23.20 9.97
C ARG A 174 -7.54 21.79 10.51
N ALA A 175 -8.38 21.43 11.48
CA ALA A 175 -8.39 20.10 12.06
C ALA A 175 -8.72 19.01 11.02
N ILE A 176 -9.66 19.28 10.12
CA ILE A 176 -9.96 18.39 8.98
C ILE A 176 -8.75 18.27 8.05
N GLY A 177 -8.09 19.38 7.71
CA GLY A 177 -6.89 19.37 6.90
C GLY A 177 -5.76 18.54 7.53
N ALA A 178 -5.54 18.69 8.84
CA ALA A 178 -4.57 17.92 9.60
C ALA A 178 -4.92 16.41 9.64
N ALA A 179 -6.20 16.06 9.81
CA ALA A 179 -6.66 14.67 9.79
C ALA A 179 -6.48 14.00 8.41
N VAL A 180 -6.77 14.72 7.32
CA VAL A 180 -6.55 14.25 5.95
C VAL A 180 -5.06 14.07 5.66
N LEU A 181 -4.24 15.04 6.07
CA LEU A 181 -2.78 14.96 5.96
C LEU A 181 -2.24 13.78 6.77
N ALA A 182 -2.72 13.57 8.00
CA ALA A 182 -2.37 12.43 8.81
C ALA A 182 -2.71 11.11 8.10
N GLY A 183 -3.92 11.01 7.54
CA GLY A 183 -4.32 9.81 6.81
C GLY A 183 -3.38 9.47 5.65
N ALA A 184 -3.00 10.45 4.83
CA ALA A 184 -2.02 10.26 3.77
C ALA A 184 -0.63 9.93 4.33
N ALA A 185 -0.17 10.67 5.34
CA ALA A 185 1.17 10.57 5.88
C ALA A 185 1.41 9.21 6.55
N PHE A 186 0.53 8.80 7.45
CA PHE A 186 0.62 7.53 8.16
C PHE A 186 0.50 6.34 7.20
N ALA A 187 -0.31 6.43 6.14
CA ALA A 187 -0.36 5.40 5.10
C ALA A 187 0.97 5.26 4.35
N VAL A 188 1.63 6.38 4.01
CA VAL A 188 2.95 6.34 3.35
C VAL A 188 4.04 5.86 4.31
N ILE A 189 4.03 6.29 5.57
CA ILE A 189 4.94 5.79 6.62
C ILE A 189 4.81 4.26 6.75
N GLY A 190 3.57 3.77 6.85
CA GLY A 190 3.28 2.33 6.89
C GLY A 190 3.79 1.60 5.65
N ALA A 191 3.62 2.17 4.45
CA ALA A 191 4.15 1.58 3.22
C ALA A 191 5.68 1.57 3.15
N GLY A 192 6.35 2.63 3.58
CA GLY A 192 7.81 2.71 3.63
C GLY A 192 8.40 1.63 4.56
N VAL A 193 7.88 1.55 5.79
CA VAL A 193 8.30 0.53 6.76
C VAL A 193 7.91 -0.88 6.32
N GLY A 194 6.72 -1.07 5.75
CA GLY A 194 6.29 -2.36 5.22
C GLY A 194 7.18 -2.85 4.08
N ALA A 195 7.60 -1.96 3.18
CA ALA A 195 8.58 -2.26 2.13
C ALA A 195 9.96 -2.58 2.72
N ALA A 196 10.39 -1.84 3.76
CA ALA A 196 11.67 -2.04 4.42
C ALA A 196 11.74 -3.40 5.12
N LEU A 197 10.68 -3.83 5.81
CA LEU A 197 10.68 -5.07 6.59
C LEU A 197 10.29 -6.29 5.76
N ALA A 198 9.46 -6.12 4.73
CA ALA A 198 8.94 -7.21 3.89
C ALA A 198 8.21 -8.32 4.70
N ASN A 199 7.69 -7.97 5.87
CA ASN A 199 6.91 -8.85 6.74
C ASN A 199 5.82 -8.02 7.43
N SER A 200 4.56 -8.34 7.16
CA SER A 200 3.42 -7.54 7.67
C SER A 200 3.32 -7.57 9.19
N ALA A 201 3.55 -8.73 9.82
CA ALA A 201 3.48 -8.85 11.28
C ALA A 201 4.59 -8.03 11.95
N ALA A 202 5.84 -8.15 11.48
CA ALA A 202 6.95 -7.39 12.03
C ALA A 202 6.77 -5.87 11.84
N ALA A 203 6.27 -5.44 10.67
CA ALA A 203 6.05 -4.03 10.38
C ALA A 203 4.90 -3.42 11.20
N LEU A 204 3.77 -4.12 11.32
CA LEU A 204 2.65 -3.66 12.15
C LEU A 204 3.05 -3.61 13.62
N THR A 205 3.61 -4.71 14.15
CA THR A 205 4.04 -4.78 15.55
C THR A 205 5.09 -3.71 15.85
N GLY A 206 6.10 -3.53 15.00
CA GLY A 206 7.13 -2.52 15.19
C GLY A 206 6.57 -1.09 15.21
N LEU A 207 5.74 -0.73 14.22
CA LEU A 207 5.13 0.60 14.18
C LEU A 207 4.22 0.86 15.36
N TYR A 208 3.35 -0.08 15.73
CA TYR A 208 2.45 0.12 16.87
C TYR A 208 3.20 0.13 18.20
N LEU A 209 4.26 -0.67 18.37
CA LEU A 209 5.11 -0.60 19.56
C LEU A 209 5.79 0.76 19.68
N VAL A 210 6.26 1.33 18.57
CA VAL A 210 6.87 2.66 18.59
C VAL A 210 5.82 3.73 18.88
N LEU A 211 4.73 3.77 18.10
CA LEU A 211 3.73 4.84 18.17
C LEU A 211 2.86 4.79 19.43
N LEU A 212 2.48 3.60 19.90
CA LEU A 212 1.55 3.42 21.01
C LEU A 212 2.23 2.92 22.30
N GLY A 213 3.51 2.55 22.24
CA GLY A 213 4.29 2.10 23.40
C GLY A 213 5.42 3.07 23.74
N VAL A 214 6.40 3.18 22.84
CA VAL A 214 7.60 3.99 23.07
C VAL A 214 7.27 5.48 23.16
N MET A 215 6.50 6.03 22.22
CA MET A 215 6.20 7.47 22.20
C MET A 215 5.44 7.95 23.45
N PRO A 216 4.39 7.26 23.94
CA PRO A 216 3.75 7.64 25.20
C PRO A 216 4.69 7.58 26.42
N ILE A 217 5.61 6.60 26.46
CA ILE A 217 6.65 6.53 27.51
C ILE A 217 7.56 7.75 27.41
N VAL A 218 8.07 8.07 26.22
CA VAL A 218 8.90 9.27 26.01
C VAL A 218 8.12 10.53 26.37
N SER A 219 6.85 10.64 26.02
CA SER A 219 5.99 11.78 26.39
C SER A 219 5.83 11.93 27.91
N THR A 220 5.82 10.81 28.64
CA THR A 220 5.71 10.80 30.10
C THR A 220 7.01 11.24 30.80
N PHE A 221 8.17 10.80 30.30
CA PHE A 221 9.46 11.04 30.96
C PHE A 221 10.26 12.22 30.38
N GLU A 222 10.10 12.50 29.09
CA GLU A 222 10.86 13.49 28.30
C GLU A 222 9.90 14.22 27.32
N PRO A 223 8.96 15.04 27.84
CA PRO A 223 7.90 15.65 27.04
C PRO A 223 8.43 16.58 25.93
N GLU A 224 9.54 17.28 26.17
CA GLU A 224 10.19 18.13 25.15
C GLU A 224 10.67 17.30 23.96
N VAL A 225 11.25 16.12 24.22
CA VAL A 225 11.69 15.20 23.17
C VAL A 225 10.47 14.65 22.42
N ALA A 226 9.42 14.23 23.12
CA ALA A 226 8.20 13.72 22.49
C ALA A 226 7.57 14.77 21.56
N ASN A 227 7.45 16.02 22.00
CA ASN A 227 6.93 17.11 21.16
C ASN A 227 7.76 17.33 19.88
N ALA A 228 9.06 17.06 19.92
CA ALA A 228 9.93 17.18 18.76
C ALA A 228 9.79 16.00 17.77
N ILE A 229 9.56 14.77 18.24
CA ILE A 229 9.70 13.55 17.41
C ILE A 229 8.44 12.70 17.25
N ASP A 230 7.42 12.91 18.08
CA ASP A 230 6.20 12.10 18.07
C ASP A 230 5.27 12.59 16.92
N PRO A 231 5.01 11.75 15.91
CA PRO A 231 4.12 12.14 14.82
C PRO A 231 2.65 12.27 15.27
N ALA A 232 2.28 11.70 16.43
CA ALA A 232 0.96 11.88 17.02
C ALA A 232 0.76 13.34 17.49
N ASN A 233 1.73 13.85 18.27
CA ASN A 233 1.72 15.24 18.73
C ASN A 233 1.74 16.20 17.53
N ALA A 234 2.51 15.89 16.49
CA ALA A 234 2.54 16.70 15.28
C ALA A 234 1.15 16.84 14.61
N VAL A 235 0.37 15.76 14.51
CA VAL A 235 -0.99 15.82 13.94
C VAL A 235 -1.94 16.63 14.83
N ILE A 236 -1.90 16.40 16.15
CA ILE A 236 -2.76 17.12 17.10
C ILE A 236 -2.46 18.62 17.05
N ASN A 237 -1.18 18.99 17.14
CA ASN A 237 -0.71 20.37 17.08
C ASN A 237 -1.14 21.05 15.77
N LEU A 238 -0.97 20.37 14.62
CA LEU A 238 -1.43 20.89 13.34
C LEU A 238 -2.94 21.15 13.32
N GLY A 239 -3.73 20.22 13.88
CA GLY A 239 -5.18 20.37 13.91
C GLY A 239 -5.65 21.54 14.77
N GLN A 240 -4.98 21.75 15.91
CA GLN A 240 -5.25 22.84 16.84
C GLN A 240 -4.58 24.17 16.43
N GLY A 241 -3.75 24.16 15.38
CA GLY A 241 -3.01 25.35 14.92
C GLY A 241 -1.79 25.72 15.75
N ALA A 242 -1.34 24.82 16.62
CA ALA A 242 -0.13 24.96 17.42
C ALA A 242 1.11 24.45 16.66
N GLU A 243 2.27 25.05 16.93
CA GLU A 243 3.60 24.56 16.51
C GLU A 243 3.73 24.09 15.05
N GLN A 244 2.99 24.72 14.13
CA GLN A 244 2.75 24.19 12.77
C GLN A 244 4.04 23.87 12.00
N ALA A 245 5.08 24.72 12.12
CA ALA A 245 6.36 24.51 11.46
C ALA A 245 7.08 23.25 11.98
N GLN A 246 7.16 23.09 13.31
CA GLN A 246 7.78 21.93 13.94
C GLN A 246 7.02 20.65 13.61
N SER A 247 5.69 20.69 13.69
CA SER A 247 4.82 19.55 13.36
C SER A 247 4.94 19.12 11.89
N ALA A 248 5.02 20.08 10.97
CA ALA A 248 5.25 19.79 9.55
C ALA A 248 6.63 19.15 9.31
N VAL A 249 7.67 19.63 9.98
CA VAL A 249 9.01 19.03 9.91
C VAL A 249 9.01 17.62 10.49
N ASN A 250 8.40 17.40 11.66
CA ASN A 250 8.32 16.10 12.31
C ASN A 250 7.65 15.05 11.40
N LEU A 251 6.45 15.32 10.88
CA LEU A 251 5.78 14.42 9.93
C LEU A 251 6.59 14.22 8.64
N GLY A 252 7.25 15.29 8.16
CA GLY A 252 8.14 15.23 7.01
C GLY A 252 9.32 14.28 7.23
N VAL A 253 9.96 14.32 8.40
CA VAL A 253 11.07 13.42 8.75
C VAL A 253 10.59 11.97 8.76
N TRP A 254 9.47 11.67 9.42
CA TRP A 254 8.90 10.33 9.42
C TRP A 254 8.62 9.79 8.01
N LEU A 255 8.02 10.62 7.16
CA LEU A 255 7.74 10.29 5.77
C LEU A 255 9.01 9.99 4.97
N VAL A 256 10.01 10.86 5.08
CA VAL A 256 11.28 10.71 4.37
C VAL A 256 12.02 9.48 4.87
N VAL A 257 12.17 9.30 6.18
CA VAL A 257 12.90 8.18 6.78
C VAL A 257 12.26 6.85 6.39
N ALA A 258 10.94 6.70 6.55
CA ALA A 258 10.24 5.47 6.21
C ALA A 258 10.32 5.16 4.71
N SER A 259 10.10 6.16 3.85
CA SER A 259 10.13 5.98 2.39
C SER A 259 11.53 5.65 1.87
N VAL A 260 12.56 6.33 2.38
CA VAL A 260 13.96 6.09 2.01
C VAL A 260 14.43 4.72 2.51
N ALA A 261 14.09 4.34 3.75
CA ALA A 261 14.39 3.00 4.26
C ALA A 261 13.74 1.91 3.40
N GLY A 262 12.45 2.07 3.08
CA GLY A 262 11.72 1.16 2.19
C GLY A 262 12.35 1.05 0.81
N TRP A 263 12.73 2.19 0.23
CA TRP A 263 13.40 2.26 -1.07
C TRP A 263 14.75 1.53 -1.06
N ILE A 264 15.66 1.91 -0.17
CA ILE A 264 17.03 1.36 -0.10
C ILE A 264 16.98 -0.16 0.09
N VAL A 265 16.17 -0.62 1.04
CA VAL A 265 16.11 -2.04 1.38
C VAL A 265 15.50 -2.86 0.23
N THR A 266 14.44 -2.37 -0.42
CA THR A 266 13.80 -3.07 -1.56
C THR A 266 14.74 -3.24 -2.76
N HIS A 267 15.61 -2.27 -3.00
CA HIS A 267 16.60 -2.34 -4.09
C HIS A 267 17.73 -3.33 -3.81
N ARG A 268 18.07 -3.54 -2.53
CA ARG A 268 19.12 -4.46 -2.11
C ARG A 268 18.65 -5.91 -1.96
N ARG A 269 17.36 -6.14 -1.74
CA ARG A 269 16.79 -7.50 -1.57
C ARG A 269 16.81 -8.28 -2.89
N ALA A 270 17.43 -9.45 -2.90
CA ALA A 270 17.25 -10.41 -3.99
C ALA A 270 15.79 -10.90 -4.00
N VAL A 271 15.18 -10.97 -5.19
CA VAL A 271 13.83 -11.53 -5.36
C VAL A 271 14.08 -12.93 -5.91
N GLN A 272 14.05 -13.92 -5.03
CA GLN A 272 14.13 -15.34 -5.34
C GLN A 272 12.73 -15.93 -5.27
#